data_AF-A0A4V4L4W8-F1
#
_entry.id   AF-A0A4V4L4W8-F1
#
_cell.length_a   1.000
_cell.length_b   1.000
_cell.length_c   1.000
_cell.angle_alpha   90.00
_cell.angle_beta   90.00
_cell.angle_gamma   90.00
#
_symmetry.space_group_name_H-M   'P 1'
#
loop_
_entity.id
_entity.type
_entity.pdbx_description
1 polymer ?
#
loop_
_entity_poly.entity_id
_entity_poly.type
_entity_poly.pdbx_seq_one_letter_code
_entity_poly.pdbx_strand_id
1 'polypeptide(L)'
;MLPVISEMRNPKDYKKSLYLCMGFVTAAYLAFSLVVYAYCGQWIASPSLGSAGPLIKKIAYGIGLIGLIVTPCLYTHVAAKYCFVRILRNSQHLQRSTFVHFATWLGCTLVLSALALILAAAIPIFDYIIALAGSVCFAPLALMLPAALWMYDFAGYRTGTILQKGAFYAHALMFVLGIFMTVGGTYGTVASIVDAYAQGTVGSAFSCADNSGSVK
;
A
#
# COMPACT_ATOMS: atom_id res chain seq x y z
N MET A 1 5.06 -4.53 -11.77
CA MET A 1 4.28 -4.21 -12.98
C MET A 1 4.87 -4.82 -14.26
N LEU A 2 6.21 -4.97 -14.36
CA LEU A 2 6.88 -5.67 -15.47
C LEU A 2 6.36 -7.09 -15.81
N PRO A 3 5.93 -7.94 -14.84
CA PRO A 3 5.50 -9.31 -15.16
C PRO A 3 4.22 -9.40 -16.00
N VAL A 4 3.33 -8.41 -15.88
CA VAL A 4 2.06 -8.41 -16.62
C VAL A 4 2.30 -8.11 -18.10
N ILE A 5 3.27 -7.24 -18.40
CA ILE A 5 3.61 -6.87 -19.79
C ILE A 5 4.19 -8.09 -20.52
N SER A 6 5.01 -8.90 -19.85
CA SER A 6 5.60 -10.12 -20.43
C SER A 6 4.58 -11.24 -20.66
N GLU A 7 3.44 -11.20 -19.96
CA GLU A 7 2.36 -12.20 -20.11
C GLU A 7 1.34 -11.81 -21.20
N MET A 8 1.39 -10.57 -21.72
CA MET A 8 0.47 -10.13 -22.77
C MET A 8 0.86 -10.70 -24.14
N ARG A 9 -0.12 -11.26 -24.86
CA ARG A 9 0.05 -11.73 -26.25
C ARG A 9 0.62 -10.65 -27.18
N ASN A 10 0.25 -9.39 -26.98
CA ASN A 10 0.86 -8.24 -27.67
C ASN A 10 1.25 -7.15 -26.65
N PRO A 11 2.55 -7.03 -26.31
CA PRO A 11 3.03 -6.04 -25.33
C PRO A 11 2.76 -4.58 -25.73
N LYS A 12 2.59 -4.27 -27.02
CA LYS A 12 2.32 -2.90 -27.50
C LYS A 12 0.95 -2.38 -27.11
N ASP A 13 -0.02 -3.26 -26.87
CA ASP A 13 -1.38 -2.88 -26.47
C ASP A 13 -1.50 -2.56 -24.97
N TYR A 14 -0.43 -2.73 -24.19
CA TYR A 14 -0.41 -2.49 -22.75
C TYR A 14 -0.96 -1.11 -22.34
N LYS A 15 -0.60 -0.06 -23.08
CA LYS A 15 -1.06 1.32 -22.79
C LYS A 15 -2.58 1.44 -22.87
N LYS A 16 -3.23 0.78 -23.83
CA LYS A 16 -4.70 0.81 -24.01
C LYS A 16 -5.40 0.16 -22.83
N SER A 17 -4.95 -1.04 -22.45
CA SER A 17 -5.47 -1.77 -21.29
C SER A 17 -5.22 -1.00 -19.99
N LEU A 18 -4.07 -0.35 -19.85
CA LEU A 18 -3.73 0.47 -18.69
C LEU A 18 -4.68 1.66 -18.55
N TYR A 19 -4.91 2.44 -19.61
CA TYR A 19 -5.80 3.60 -19.55
C TYR A 19 -7.25 3.20 -19.26
N LEU A 20 -7.74 2.11 -19.87
CA LEU A 20 -9.08 1.59 -19.59
C LEU A 20 -9.22 1.16 -18.12
N CYS A 21 -8.24 0.41 -17.61
CA CYS A 21 -8.23 -0.04 -16.23
C CYS A 21 -8.18 1.14 -15.25
N MET A 22 -7.27 2.10 -15.47
CA MET A 22 -7.14 3.27 -14.61
C MET A 22 -8.37 4.18 -14.67
N GLY A 23 -9.00 4.33 -15.84
CA GLY A 23 -10.26 5.04 -15.99
C GLY A 23 -11.38 4.38 -15.18
N PHE A 24 -11.54 3.06 -15.31
CA PHE A 24 -12.53 2.31 -14.54
C PHE A 24 -12.28 2.40 -13.02
N VAL A 25 -11.04 2.18 -12.59
CA VAL A 25 -10.66 2.26 -11.18
C VAL A 25 -10.93 3.65 -10.61
N THR A 26 -10.52 4.70 -11.32
CA THR A 26 -10.75 6.10 -10.90
C THR A 26 -12.24 6.41 -10.81
N ALA A 27 -13.03 6.00 -11.82
CA ALA A 27 -14.47 6.20 -11.82
C ALA A 27 -15.16 5.47 -10.66
N ALA A 28 -14.76 4.22 -10.38
CA ALA A 28 -15.29 3.44 -9.26
C ALA A 28 -14.95 4.06 -7.91
N TYR A 29 -13.70 4.45 -7.69
CA TYR A 29 -13.28 5.14 -6.45
C TYR A 29 -14.00 6.47 -6.27
N LEU A 30 -14.12 7.27 -7.34
CA LEU A 30 -14.82 8.56 -7.29
C LEU A 30 -16.30 8.38 -7.00
N ALA A 31 -16.99 7.47 -7.70
CA ALA A 31 -18.39 7.18 -7.48
C ALA A 31 -18.66 6.70 -6.05
N PHE A 32 -17.86 5.76 -5.55
CA PHE A 32 -17.99 5.27 -4.17
C PHE A 32 -17.74 6.38 -3.15
N SER A 33 -16.69 7.18 -3.33
CA SER A 33 -16.35 8.27 -2.40
C SER A 33 -17.44 9.33 -2.36
N LEU A 34 -17.98 9.74 -3.52
CA LEU A 34 -19.05 10.73 -3.60
C LEU A 34 -20.35 10.22 -2.96
N VAL A 35 -20.72 8.96 -3.21
CA VAL A 35 -21.92 8.35 -2.61
C VAL A 35 -21.79 8.29 -1.09
N VAL A 36 -20.69 7.74 -0.58
CA VAL A 36 -20.48 7.63 0.88
C VAL A 36 -20.45 9.02 1.52
N TYR A 37 -19.79 9.99 0.88
CA TYR A 37 -19.75 11.38 1.37
C TYR A 37 -21.14 12.04 1.37
N ALA A 38 -21.97 11.82 0.35
CA ALA A 38 -23.32 12.37 0.31
C ALA A 38 -24.23 11.83 1.43
N TYR A 39 -24.07 10.56 1.82
CA TYR A 39 -24.92 9.95 2.86
C TYR A 39 -24.37 10.09 4.29
N CYS A 40 -23.05 10.01 4.48
CA CYS A 40 -22.43 10.04 5.81
C CYS A 40 -21.86 11.43 6.18
N GLY A 41 -21.66 12.30 5.20
CA GLY A 41 -21.08 13.64 5.40
C GLY A 41 -19.68 13.59 6.00
N GLN A 42 -19.40 14.53 6.91
CA GLN A 42 -18.10 14.67 7.58
C GLN A 42 -17.81 13.60 8.65
N TRP A 43 -18.81 12.80 9.06
CA TRP A 43 -18.71 11.83 10.16
C TRP A 43 -18.46 10.39 9.68
N ILE A 44 -17.78 10.23 8.54
CA ILE A 44 -17.41 8.91 8.01
C ILE A 44 -16.42 8.25 8.96
N ALA A 45 -16.75 7.04 9.41
CA ALA A 45 -15.81 6.18 10.12
C ALA A 45 -14.78 5.60 9.14
N SER A 46 -13.54 5.47 9.60
CA SER A 46 -12.49 4.74 8.90
C SER A 46 -12.31 3.36 9.54
N PRO A 47 -12.44 2.24 8.80
CA PRO A 47 -12.83 2.12 7.39
C PRO A 47 -14.30 2.46 7.12
N SER A 48 -14.63 2.93 5.91
CA SER A 48 -15.97 3.44 5.54
C SER A 48 -17.13 2.48 5.81
N LEU A 49 -16.88 1.16 5.76
CA LEU A 49 -17.82 0.10 6.13
C LEU A 49 -18.35 0.24 7.57
N GLY A 50 -17.58 0.88 8.45
CA GLY A 50 -17.94 1.17 9.83
C GLY A 50 -19.05 2.20 9.98
N SER A 51 -19.29 3.02 8.94
CA SER A 51 -20.34 4.07 8.95
C SER A 51 -21.74 3.51 8.72
N ALA A 52 -21.84 2.25 8.29
CA ALA A 52 -23.12 1.59 8.11
C ALA A 52 -23.73 1.16 9.46
N GLY A 53 -25.06 1.11 9.55
CA GLY A 53 -25.76 0.62 10.74
C GLY A 53 -25.31 -0.79 11.15
N PRO A 54 -25.51 -1.21 12.42
CA PRO A 54 -24.85 -2.37 13.03
C PRO A 54 -25.08 -3.69 12.27
N LEU A 55 -26.26 -3.88 11.66
CA LEU A 55 -26.58 -5.05 10.85
C LEU A 55 -25.83 -5.04 9.50
N ILE A 56 -25.90 -3.92 8.76
CA ILE A 56 -25.28 -3.79 7.44
C ILE A 56 -23.76 -3.84 7.54
N LYS A 57 -23.18 -3.22 8.57
CA LYS A 57 -21.75 -3.30 8.89
C LYS A 57 -21.29 -4.76 9.04
N LYS A 58 -21.99 -5.57 9.85
CA LYS A 58 -21.64 -6.99 10.05
C LYS A 58 -21.71 -7.80 8.76
N ILE A 59 -22.76 -7.59 7.95
CA ILE A 59 -22.91 -8.27 6.65
C ILE A 59 -21.77 -7.85 5.71
N ALA A 60 -21.48 -6.55 5.62
CA ALA A 60 -20.45 -6.02 4.74
C ALA A 60 -19.05 -6.53 5.13
N TYR A 61 -18.72 -6.53 6.43
CA TYR A 61 -17.47 -7.14 6.92
C TYR A 61 -17.45 -8.65 6.71
N GLY A 62 -18.59 -9.35 6.82
CA GLY A 62 -18.69 -10.78 6.54
C GLY A 62 -18.36 -11.12 5.08
N ILE A 63 -18.90 -10.37 4.13
CA ILE A 63 -18.59 -10.53 2.69
C ILE A 63 -17.13 -10.13 2.43
N GLY A 64 -16.70 -9.01 3.00
CA GLY A 64 -15.33 -8.50 2.87
C GLY A 64 -14.26 -9.40 3.50
N LEU A 65 -14.64 -10.24 4.47
CA LEU A 65 -13.71 -11.07 5.25
C LEU A 65 -12.86 -11.98 4.37
N ILE A 66 -13.44 -12.54 3.30
CA ILE A 66 -12.71 -13.38 2.34
C ILE A 66 -11.56 -12.58 1.73
N GLY A 67 -11.85 -11.37 1.27
CA GLY A 67 -10.84 -10.46 0.71
C GLY A 67 -9.81 -10.04 1.75
N LEU A 68 -10.26 -9.75 2.99
CA LEU A 68 -9.39 -9.36 4.11
C LEU A 68 -8.46 -10.49 4.58
N ILE A 69 -8.81 -11.75 4.37
CA ILE A 69 -7.94 -12.90 4.69
C ILE A 69 -7.00 -13.23 3.52
N VAL A 70 -7.53 -13.31 2.30
CA VAL A 70 -6.75 -13.74 1.13
C VAL A 70 -5.65 -12.73 0.78
N THR A 71 -5.96 -11.44 0.87
CA THR A 71 -5.03 -10.35 0.52
C THR A 71 -3.74 -10.37 1.35
N PRO A 72 -3.77 -10.33 2.69
CA PRO A 72 -2.54 -10.40 3.50
C PRO A 72 -1.82 -11.74 3.37
N CYS A 73 -2.53 -12.85 3.17
CA CYS A 73 -1.89 -14.14 2.90
C CYS A 73 -1.03 -14.08 1.62
N LEU A 74 -1.57 -13.52 0.53
CA LEU A 74 -0.84 -13.36 -0.72
C LEU A 74 0.37 -12.44 -0.56
N TYR A 75 0.21 -11.29 0.09
CA TYR A 75 1.33 -10.35 0.29
C TYR A 75 2.42 -10.93 1.19
N THR A 76 2.05 -11.59 2.29
CA THR A 76 3.00 -12.27 3.17
C THR A 76 3.73 -13.39 2.43
N HIS A 77 3.02 -14.16 1.61
CA HIS A 77 3.63 -15.21 0.81
C HIS A 77 4.63 -14.66 -0.23
N VAL A 78 4.29 -13.58 -0.93
CA VAL A 78 5.20 -12.95 -1.91
C VAL A 78 6.45 -12.41 -1.22
N ALA A 79 6.30 -11.72 -0.09
CA ALA A 79 7.43 -11.22 0.71
C ALA A 79 8.29 -12.38 1.25
N ALA A 80 7.68 -13.42 1.82
CA ALA A 80 8.37 -14.59 2.33
C ALA A 80 9.13 -15.31 1.22
N LYS A 81 8.54 -15.48 0.03
CA LYS A 81 9.19 -16.09 -1.13
C LYS A 81 10.38 -15.27 -1.60
N TYR A 82 10.29 -13.94 -1.59
CA TYR A 82 11.40 -13.07 -1.94
C TYR A 82 12.59 -13.26 -0.98
N CYS A 83 12.34 -13.23 0.34
CA CYS A 83 13.36 -13.49 1.36
C CYS A 83 13.94 -14.90 1.21
N PHE A 84 13.07 -15.90 1.06
CA PHE A 84 13.43 -17.30 0.90
C PHE A 84 14.38 -17.54 -0.28
N VAL A 85 14.04 -17.02 -1.47
CA VAL A 85 14.87 -17.14 -2.66
C VAL A 85 16.19 -16.40 -2.48
N ARG A 86 16.22 -15.28 -1.74
CA ARG A 86 17.45 -14.51 -1.52
C ARG A 86 18.41 -15.19 -0.55
N ILE A 87 17.89 -15.83 0.50
CA ILE A 87 18.67 -16.55 1.53
C ILE A 87 19.19 -17.88 0.99
N LEU A 88 18.34 -18.68 0.34
CA LEU A 88 18.71 -19.99 -0.21
C LEU A 88 19.31 -19.91 -1.62
N ARG A 89 19.58 -18.70 -2.13
CA ARG A 89 20.18 -18.50 -3.45
C ARG A 89 21.49 -19.28 -3.55
N ASN A 90 21.66 -20.06 -4.61
CA ASN A 90 22.82 -20.94 -4.86
C ASN A 90 22.94 -22.17 -3.93
N SER A 91 21.90 -22.52 -3.17
CA SER A 91 21.87 -23.74 -2.37
C SER A 91 21.02 -24.84 -3.04
N GLN A 92 21.38 -26.11 -2.83
CA GLN A 92 20.56 -27.25 -3.27
C GLN A 92 19.23 -27.35 -2.49
N HIS A 93 19.17 -26.72 -1.32
CA HIS A 93 17.97 -26.64 -0.47
C HIS A 93 16.86 -25.81 -1.09
N LEU A 94 17.14 -24.97 -2.10
CA LEU A 94 16.12 -24.15 -2.75
C LEU A 94 15.10 -25.00 -3.54
N GLN A 95 15.57 -26.07 -4.19
CA GLN A 95 14.75 -26.92 -5.06
C GLN A 95 14.42 -28.28 -4.42
N ARG A 96 15.17 -28.71 -3.40
CA ARG A 96 14.96 -29.99 -2.72
C ARG A 96 14.22 -29.83 -1.40
N SER A 97 13.21 -30.66 -1.15
CA SER A 97 12.49 -30.77 0.12
C SER A 97 13.43 -31.27 1.22
N THR A 98 14.10 -30.33 1.87
CA THR A 98 15.02 -30.59 2.99
C THR A 98 14.48 -29.90 4.23
N PHE A 99 14.89 -30.35 5.42
CA PHE A 99 14.49 -29.69 6.67
C PHE A 99 14.86 -28.19 6.67
N VAL A 100 16.02 -27.83 6.09
CA VAL A 100 16.47 -26.44 5.91
C VAL A 100 15.51 -25.64 5.02
N HIS A 101 14.98 -26.25 3.95
CA HIS A 101 13.96 -25.63 3.10
C HIS A 101 12.71 -25.30 3.91
N PHE A 102 12.18 -26.29 4.63
CA PHE A 102 10.96 -26.13 5.41
C PHE A 102 11.14 -25.12 6.56
N ALA A 103 12.22 -25.24 7.32
CA ALA A 103 12.54 -24.34 8.43
C ALA A 103 12.73 -22.89 7.96
N THR A 104 13.40 -22.66 6.83
CA THR A 104 13.60 -21.30 6.31
C THR A 104 12.31 -20.70 5.77
N TRP A 105 11.48 -21.49 5.09
CA TRP A 105 10.17 -21.04 4.63
C TRP A 105 9.24 -20.67 5.80
N LEU A 106 9.15 -21.55 6.79
CA LEU A 106 8.34 -21.34 7.99
C LEU A 106 8.87 -20.14 8.79
N GLY A 107 10.19 -20.04 8.96
CA GLY A 107 10.85 -18.93 9.65
C GLY A 107 10.57 -17.59 8.97
N CYS A 108 10.73 -17.49 7.64
CA CYS A 108 10.42 -16.26 6.90
C CYS A 108 8.94 -15.85 7.09
N THR A 109 8.04 -16.81 7.01
CA THR A 109 6.59 -16.57 7.13
C THR A 109 6.20 -16.13 8.54
N LEU A 110 6.75 -16.79 9.56
CA LEU A 110 6.50 -16.46 10.97
C LEU A 110 7.08 -15.09 11.34
N VAL A 111 8.30 -14.78 10.92
CA VAL A 111 8.94 -13.49 11.22
C VAL A 111 8.17 -12.34 10.57
N LEU A 112 7.79 -12.46 9.29
CA LEU A 112 7.02 -11.42 8.60
C LEU A 112 5.63 -11.25 9.22
N SER A 113 4.96 -12.35 9.58
CA SER A 113 3.67 -12.31 10.27
C SER A 113 3.78 -11.66 11.66
N ALA A 114 4.84 -11.97 12.41
CA ALA A 114 5.09 -11.38 13.73
C ALA A 114 5.35 -9.88 13.64
N LEU A 115 6.15 -9.43 12.65
CA LEU A 115 6.37 -8.00 12.41
C LEU A 115 5.08 -7.27 12.04
N ALA A 116 4.24 -7.88 11.20
CA ALA A 116 2.93 -7.32 10.86
C ALA A 116 2.02 -7.20 12.09
N LEU A 117 2.02 -8.22 12.96
CA LEU A 117 1.26 -8.20 14.22
C LEU A 117 1.74 -7.07 15.16
N ILE A 118 3.05 -6.89 15.29
CA ILE A 118 3.64 -5.83 16.12
C ILE A 118 3.23 -4.46 15.58
N LEU A 119 3.34 -4.23 14.26
CA LEU A 119 2.95 -2.96 13.66
C LEU A 119 1.45 -2.68 13.81
N ALA A 120 0.60 -3.69 13.63
CA ALA A 120 -0.85 -3.56 13.82
C ALA A 120 -1.22 -3.23 15.27
N ALA A 121 -0.52 -3.79 16.26
CA ALA A 121 -0.75 -3.52 17.67
C ALA A 121 -0.16 -2.16 18.13
N ALA A 122 0.87 -1.67 17.46
CA ALA A 122 1.55 -0.42 17.78
C ALA A 122 0.90 0.82 17.17
N ILE A 123 0.10 0.68 16.11
CA ILE A 123 -0.63 1.80 15.49
C ILE A 123 -2.09 1.38 15.37
N PRO A 124 -2.93 1.57 16.42
CA PRO A 124 -4.29 1.02 16.46
C PRO A 124 -5.29 1.78 15.55
N ILE A 125 -4.81 2.77 14.79
CA ILE A 125 -5.60 3.61 13.88
C ILE A 125 -5.22 3.27 12.44
N PHE A 126 -6.19 2.72 11.72
CA PHE A 126 -6.01 2.22 10.35
C PHE A 126 -5.46 3.29 9.39
N ASP A 127 -5.97 4.51 9.48
CA ASP A 127 -5.57 5.62 8.59
C ASP A 127 -4.09 5.99 8.75
N TYR A 128 -3.55 5.91 9.98
CA TYR A 128 -2.14 6.18 10.24
C TYR A 128 -1.23 5.10 9.65
N ILE A 129 -1.63 3.82 9.69
CA ILE A 129 -0.88 2.74 9.04
C ILE A 129 -0.84 2.97 7.52
N ILE A 130 -1.98 3.30 6.91
CA ILE A 130 -2.05 3.57 5.46
C ILE A 130 -1.21 4.78 5.09
N ALA A 131 -1.32 5.89 5.84
CA ALA A 131 -0.56 7.11 5.57
C ALA A 131 0.95 6.87 5.70
N LEU A 132 1.38 6.11 6.72
CA LEU A 132 2.78 5.76 6.92
C LEU A 132 3.30 4.84 5.81
N ALA A 133 2.54 3.79 5.45
CA ALA A 133 2.92 2.88 4.37
C ALA A 133 2.96 3.61 3.00
N GLY A 134 2.02 4.52 2.76
CA GLY A 134 1.96 5.33 1.54
C GLY A 134 3.13 6.29 1.42
N SER A 135 3.48 7.00 2.49
CA SER A 135 4.61 7.94 2.50
C SER A 135 5.96 7.24 2.41
N VAL A 136 6.18 6.15 3.15
CA VAL A 136 7.48 5.45 3.19
C VAL A 136 7.72 4.57 1.98
N CYS A 137 6.71 3.83 1.52
CA CYS A 137 6.88 2.82 0.46
C CYS A 137 6.38 3.33 -0.89
N PHE A 138 5.17 3.88 -0.93
CA PHE A 138 4.52 4.21 -2.20
C PHE A 138 5.09 5.47 -2.84
N ALA A 139 5.32 6.56 -2.09
CA ALA A 139 5.85 7.79 -2.65
C ALA A 139 7.23 7.61 -3.33
N PRO A 140 8.22 6.91 -2.73
CA PRO A 140 9.49 6.65 -3.41
C PRO A 140 9.36 5.71 -4.61
N LEU A 141 8.58 4.63 -4.50
CA LEU A 141 8.49 3.62 -5.55
C LEU A 141 7.60 4.04 -6.73
N ALA A 142 6.56 4.83 -6.50
CA ALA A 142 5.58 5.21 -7.50
C ALA A 142 5.84 6.61 -8.10
N LEU A 143 6.37 7.56 -7.32
CA LEU A 143 6.61 8.92 -7.80
C LEU A 143 8.09 9.15 -8.10
N MET A 144 8.98 8.84 -7.14
CA MET A 144 10.41 9.17 -7.28
C MET A 144 11.12 8.26 -8.28
N LEU A 145 11.03 6.94 -8.12
CA LEU A 145 11.76 5.99 -8.96
C LEU A 145 11.39 6.09 -10.45
N PRO A 146 10.10 6.12 -10.85
CA PRO A 146 9.74 6.22 -12.27
C PRO A 146 10.13 7.59 -12.85
N ALA A 147 10.00 8.67 -12.09
CA ALA A 147 10.43 10.00 -12.52
C ALA A 147 11.95 10.06 -12.72
N ALA A 148 12.73 9.49 -11.80
CA ALA A 148 14.19 9.44 -11.91
C ALA A 148 14.65 8.61 -13.11
N LEU A 149 14.06 7.43 -13.33
CA LEU A 149 14.36 6.59 -14.48
C LEU A 149 14.03 7.29 -15.79
N TRP A 150 12.86 7.93 -15.88
CA TRP A 150 12.48 8.69 -17.07
C TRP A 150 13.43 9.88 -17.34
N MET A 151 13.82 10.61 -16.30
CA MET A 151 14.78 11.71 -16.42
C MET A 151 16.18 11.23 -16.82
N TYR A 152 16.58 10.03 -16.43
CA TYR A 152 17.84 9.41 -16.86
C TYR A 152 17.80 9.04 -18.34
N ASP A 153 16.75 8.35 -18.79
CA ASP A 153 16.59 7.92 -20.18
C ASP A 153 16.44 9.10 -21.15
N PHE A 154 15.76 10.18 -20.72
CA PHE A 154 15.52 11.39 -21.52
C PHE A 154 16.36 12.59 -21.09
N ALA A 155 17.60 12.38 -20.61
CA ALA A 155 18.47 13.46 -20.13
C ALA A 155 18.70 14.59 -21.16
N GLY A 156 18.68 14.27 -22.46
CA GLY A 156 18.80 15.24 -23.55
C GLY A 156 17.61 16.23 -23.66
N TYR A 157 16.47 15.95 -23.01
CA TYR A 157 15.30 16.84 -23.03
C TYR A 157 15.51 18.11 -22.21
N ARG A 158 16.60 18.20 -21.42
CA ARG A 158 17.02 19.42 -20.71
C ARG A 158 17.37 20.57 -21.66
N THR A 159 17.91 20.26 -22.83
CA THR A 159 18.38 21.26 -23.82
C THR A 159 17.54 21.24 -25.09
N GLY A 160 16.50 20.41 -25.15
CA GLY A 160 15.62 20.25 -26.30
C GLY A 160 14.62 21.40 -26.51
N THR A 161 13.54 21.10 -27.24
CA THR A 161 12.45 22.05 -27.50
C THR A 161 11.74 22.46 -26.21
N ILE A 162 10.97 23.56 -26.24
CA ILE A 162 10.21 24.06 -25.07
C ILE A 162 9.31 22.96 -24.47
N LEU A 163 8.68 22.16 -25.33
CA LEU A 163 7.85 21.01 -24.94
C LEU A 163 8.67 19.91 -24.23
N GLN A 164 9.87 19.61 -24.73
CA GLN A 164 10.77 18.63 -24.12
C GLN A 164 11.29 19.11 -22.76
N LYS A 165 11.67 20.39 -22.67
CA LYS A 165 12.06 21.03 -21.40
C LYS A 165 10.91 21.01 -20.40
N GLY A 166 9.69 21.37 -20.84
CA GLY A 166 8.49 21.32 -20.00
C GLY A 166 8.22 19.92 -19.46
N ALA A 167 8.29 18.89 -20.30
CA ALA A 167 8.15 17.50 -19.87
C ALA A 167 9.23 17.09 -18.86
N PHE A 168 10.48 17.51 -19.06
CA PHE A 168 11.58 17.24 -18.14
C PHE A 168 11.36 17.87 -16.76
N TYR A 169 11.03 19.15 -16.71
CA TYR A 169 10.77 19.85 -15.44
C TYR A 169 9.49 19.36 -14.75
N ALA A 170 8.49 18.89 -15.50
CA ALA A 170 7.31 18.25 -14.92
C ALA A 170 7.68 16.94 -14.18
N HIS A 171 8.54 16.10 -14.76
CA HIS A 171 9.02 14.89 -14.08
C HIS A 171 9.95 15.22 -12.90
N ALA A 172 10.77 16.27 -13.02
CA ALA A 172 11.56 16.77 -11.89
C ALA A 172 10.66 17.26 -10.74
N LEU A 173 9.55 17.94 -11.04
CA LEU A 173 8.55 18.34 -10.06
C LEU A 173 7.90 17.12 -9.39
N MET A 174 7.51 16.09 -10.15
CA MET A 174 6.98 14.84 -9.57
C MET A 174 7.99 14.17 -8.62
N PHE A 175 9.28 14.21 -8.95
CA PHE A 175 10.33 13.69 -8.07
C PHE A 175 10.42 14.48 -6.76
N VAL A 176 10.40 15.81 -6.83
CA VAL A 176 10.42 16.70 -5.64
C VAL A 176 9.15 16.51 -4.80
N LEU A 177 7.98 16.40 -5.42
CA LEU A 177 6.72 16.08 -4.73
C LEU A 177 6.81 14.71 -4.05
N GLY A 178 7.43 13.72 -4.68
CA GLY A 178 7.72 12.42 -4.07
C GLY A 178 8.57 12.53 -2.81
N ILE A 179 9.63 13.36 -2.83
CA ILE A 179 10.45 13.65 -1.64
C ILE A 179 9.60 14.31 -0.55
N PHE A 180 8.82 15.33 -0.93
CA PHE A 180 7.96 16.04 0.01
C PHE A 180 6.93 15.09 0.67
N MET A 181 6.27 14.24 -0.12
CA MET A 181 5.32 13.25 0.41
C MET A 181 6.01 12.20 1.28
N THR A 182 7.24 11.80 0.94
CA THR A 182 8.00 10.84 1.74
C THR A 182 8.39 11.46 3.08
N VAL A 183 9.05 12.61 3.08
CA VAL A 183 9.56 13.25 4.31
C VAL A 183 8.42 13.89 5.10
N GLY A 184 7.66 14.78 4.47
CA GLY A 184 6.56 15.50 5.10
C GLY A 184 5.40 14.59 5.48
N GLY A 185 5.05 13.61 4.63
CA GLY A 185 4.00 12.64 4.95
C GLY A 185 4.40 11.69 6.08
N THR A 186 5.64 11.20 6.10
CA THR A 186 6.13 10.37 7.22
C THR A 186 6.15 11.18 8.51
N TYR A 187 6.72 12.39 8.49
CA TYR A 187 6.77 13.26 9.67
C TYR A 187 5.37 13.58 10.20
N GLY A 188 4.46 14.02 9.34
CA GLY A 188 3.09 14.36 9.72
C GLY A 188 2.31 13.17 10.29
N THR A 189 2.49 11.99 9.71
CA THR A 189 1.88 10.76 10.23
C THR A 189 2.46 10.38 11.59
N VAL A 190 3.78 10.44 11.77
CA VAL A 190 4.43 10.15 13.06
C VAL A 190 4.00 11.14 14.13
N ALA A 191 3.96 12.44 13.81
CA ALA A 191 3.45 13.46 14.73
C ALA A 191 2.00 13.18 15.15
N SER A 192 1.14 12.81 14.19
CA SER A 192 -0.26 12.46 14.47
C SER A 192 -0.39 11.23 15.36
N ILE A 193 0.47 10.23 15.19
CA ILE A 193 0.52 9.05 16.06
C ILE A 193 0.93 9.46 17.49
N VAL A 194 1.97 10.29 17.63
CA VAL A 194 2.44 10.78 18.94
C VAL A 194 1.34 11.58 19.65
N ASP A 195 0.68 12.48 18.94
CA ASP A 195 -0.41 13.29 19.48
C ASP A 195 -1.59 12.42 19.92
N ALA A 196 -1.94 11.39 19.14
CA ALA A 196 -3.00 10.46 19.48
C ALA A 196 -2.70 9.67 20.77
N TYR A 197 -1.44 9.26 20.97
CA TYR A 197 -1.01 8.65 22.23
C TYR A 197 -1.02 9.64 23.40
N ALA A 198 -0.57 10.88 23.18
CA ALA A 198 -0.51 11.92 24.22
C ALA A 198 -1.92 12.34 24.69
N GLN A 199 -2.89 12.38 23.77
CA GLN A 199 -4.28 12.73 24.06
C GLN A 199 -5.10 11.55 24.61
N GLY A 200 -4.52 10.34 24.64
CA GLY A 200 -5.21 9.12 25.07
C GLY A 200 -6.36 8.69 24.15
N THR A 201 -6.40 9.18 22.90
CA THR A 201 -7.40 8.76 21.90
C THR A 201 -7.17 7.33 21.41
N VAL A 202 -5.97 6.79 21.65
CA VAL A 202 -5.64 5.38 21.47
C VAL A 202 -5.23 4.76 22.79
N GLY A 203 -5.75 3.56 23.07
CA GLY A 203 -5.32 2.77 24.23
C GLY A 203 -3.82 2.43 24.17
N SER A 204 -3.27 1.94 25.28
CA SER A 204 -1.89 1.43 25.29
C SER A 204 -1.69 0.38 24.19
N ALA A 205 -0.45 0.24 23.70
CA ALA A 205 -0.11 -0.88 22.84
C ALA A 205 -0.57 -2.18 23.51
N PHE A 206 -1.27 -3.05 22.77
CA PHE A 206 -1.89 -4.28 23.27
C PHE A 206 -3.02 -4.11 24.31
N SER A 207 -3.74 -2.99 24.31
CA SER A 207 -4.82 -2.72 25.29
C SER A 207 -6.07 -3.61 25.19
N CYS A 208 -6.18 -4.49 24.18
CA CYS A 208 -7.37 -5.33 23.92
C CYS A 208 -8.71 -4.55 23.89
N ALA A 209 -8.65 -3.23 23.72
CA ALA A 209 -9.81 -2.35 23.77
C ALA A 209 -10.65 -2.48 22.50
N ASP A 210 -11.97 -2.35 22.63
CA ASP A 210 -12.88 -2.35 21.48
C ASP A 210 -12.70 -1.07 20.65
N ASN A 211 -12.25 -1.24 19.41
CA ASN A 211 -12.10 -0.19 18.41
C ASN A 211 -13.13 -0.29 17.28
N SER A 212 -14.21 -1.05 17.48
CA SER A 212 -15.21 -1.31 16.44
C SER A 212 -16.10 -0.10 16.13
N GLY A 213 -16.08 0.96 16.95
CA GLY A 213 -16.91 2.15 16.77
C GLY A 213 -18.42 1.88 16.88
N SER A 214 -18.80 0.76 17.51
CA SER A 214 -20.21 0.39 17.70
C SER A 214 -20.75 1.04 18.97
N VAL A 215 -21.82 1.82 18.87
CA VAL A 215 -22.60 2.22 20.06
C VAL A 215 -23.34 0.98 20.55
N LYS A 216 -23.28 0.69 21.86
CA LYS A 216 -24.06 -0.41 22.48
C LYS A 216 -25.54 -0.18 22.35
#